data_AF-A0A9E4IEC6-F1
#
_entry.id   AF-A0A9E4IEC6-F1
#
_cell.length_a   1.000
_cell.length_b   1.000
_cell.length_c   1.000
_cell.angle_alpha   90.00
_cell.angle_beta   90.00
_cell.angle_gamma   90.00
#
_symmetry.space_group_name_H-M   'P 1'
#
loop_
_entity.id
_entity.type
_entity.pdbx_description
1 polymer ?
#
loop_
_entity_poly.entity_id
_entity_poly.type
_entity_poly.pdbx_seq_one_letter_code
_entity_poly.pdbx_strand_id
1 'polypeptide(L)'
;MCRTHDTTAVIRNGVAVVTCEQCGMVAFRNRDSFGGIAALFADYSLVGRVEAIGAPAGEVMAFRPANPSDRSTMDAIPPHRWFRANQHLWVCHDGSVLLLAHRFPLVSRMLGS
;
A
#
# COMPACT_ATOMS: atom_id res chain seq x y z
N MET A 1 10.07 3.75 -15.51
CA MET A 1 8.62 3.49 -15.63
C MET A 1 8.42 2.17 -16.38
N CYS A 2 7.63 1.22 -15.84
CA CYS A 2 7.24 0.00 -16.55
C CYS A 2 6.61 0.42 -17.88
N ARG A 3 7.21 0.05 -19.01
CA ARG A 3 6.58 0.18 -20.32
C ARG A 3 5.76 -1.10 -20.55
N THR A 4 4.44 -0.95 -20.47
CA THR A 4 3.45 -1.69 -21.29
C THR A 4 3.04 -3.13 -20.99
N HIS A 5 3.44 -3.81 -19.91
CA HIS A 5 3.03 -5.22 -19.71
C HIS A 5 2.43 -5.44 -18.31
N ASP A 6 1.17 -5.89 -18.29
CA ASP A 6 0.33 -6.27 -17.15
C ASP A 6 0.24 -5.25 -16.01
N THR A 7 -0.38 -4.12 -16.32
CA THR A 7 -0.82 -3.15 -15.32
C THR A 7 -2.32 -3.26 -15.05
N THR A 8 -2.69 -3.71 -13.86
CA THR A 8 -4.08 -3.64 -13.39
C THR A 8 -4.36 -2.23 -12.90
N ALA A 9 -5.39 -1.58 -13.46
CA ALA A 9 -5.85 -0.28 -13.01
C ALA A 9 -7.19 -0.41 -12.30
N VAL A 10 -7.24 -0.11 -10.99
CA VAL A 10 -8.49 -0.15 -10.22
C VAL A 10 -8.74 1.23 -9.62
N ILE A 11 -9.98 1.74 -9.75
CA ILE A 11 -10.40 2.99 -9.12
C ILE A 11 -11.00 2.68 -7.74
N ARG A 12 -10.42 3.23 -6.68
CA ARG A 12 -10.90 3.12 -5.29
C ARG A 12 -10.72 4.44 -4.58
N ASN A 13 -11.75 4.92 -3.91
CA ASN A 13 -11.76 6.24 -3.23
C ASN A 13 -11.30 7.40 -4.13
N GLY A 14 -11.67 7.35 -5.41
CA GLY A 14 -11.25 8.35 -6.41
C GLY A 14 -9.77 8.26 -6.82
N VAL A 15 -9.07 7.19 -6.44
CA VAL A 15 -7.67 6.94 -6.79
C VAL A 15 -7.59 5.76 -7.75
N ALA A 16 -6.95 5.97 -8.91
CA ALA A 16 -6.63 4.86 -9.80
C ALA A 16 -5.25 4.29 -9.41
N VAL A 17 -5.26 3.08 -8.86
CA VAL A 17 -4.08 2.31 -8.46
C VAL A 17 -3.60 1.51 -9.66
N VAL A 18 -2.29 1.49 -9.89
CA VAL A 18 -1.65 0.78 -11.00
C VAL A 18 -0.53 -0.09 -10.46
N THR A 19 -0.63 -1.42 -10.60
CA THR A 19 0.40 -2.37 -10.17
C THR A 19 1.10 -3.02 -11.36
N CYS A 20 2.44 -3.10 -11.36
CA CYS A 20 3.23 -3.86 -12.34
C CYS A 20 3.89 -5.03 -11.62
N GLU A 21 3.39 -6.26 -11.81
CA GLU A 21 3.91 -7.45 -11.13
C GLU A 21 5.33 -7.82 -11.55
N GLN A 22 5.72 -7.52 -12.79
CA GLN A 22 7.07 -7.83 -13.26
C GLN A 22 8.14 -7.02 -12.52
N CYS A 23 7.87 -5.73 -12.27
CA CYS A 23 8.83 -4.87 -11.58
C CYS A 23 8.55 -4.68 -10.08
N GLY A 24 7.43 -5.21 -9.58
CA GLY A 24 7.00 -5.08 -8.18
C GLY A 24 6.74 -3.64 -7.78
N MET A 25 6.14 -2.83 -8.65
CA MET A 25 5.83 -1.42 -8.38
C MET A 25 4.32 -1.20 -8.28
N VAL A 26 3.94 -0.26 -7.42
CA VAL A 26 2.61 0.36 -7.40
C VAL A 26 2.74 1.84 -7.71
N ALA A 27 1.81 2.39 -8.48
CA ALA A 27 1.71 3.80 -8.82
C ALA A 27 0.25 4.25 -8.73
N PHE A 28 0.04 5.56 -8.69
CA PHE A 28 -1.28 6.17 -8.57
C PHE A 28 -1.45 7.19 -9.69
N ARG A 29 -2.58 7.14 -10.41
CA ARG A 29 -2.85 8.19 -11.41
C ARG A 29 -3.23 9.49 -10.70
N ASN A 30 -2.70 10.60 -11.19
CA ASN A 30 -2.99 11.95 -10.73
C ASN A 30 -2.64 12.22 -9.25
N ARG A 31 -1.81 11.37 -8.64
CA ARG A 31 -1.31 11.53 -7.27
C ARG A 31 0.14 11.08 -7.21
N ASP A 32 0.90 11.66 -6.29
CA ASP A 32 2.22 11.13 -5.95
C ASP A 32 2.09 9.87 -5.08
N SER A 33 3.23 9.21 -4.80
CA SER A 33 3.23 7.97 -4.03
C SER A 33 2.68 8.15 -2.60
N PHE A 34 2.93 9.30 -1.98
CA PHE A 34 2.46 9.57 -0.61
C PHE A 34 0.95 9.83 -0.58
N GLY A 35 0.44 10.74 -1.40
CA GLY A 35 -0.99 11.05 -1.48
C GLY A 35 -1.83 9.90 -2.01
N GLY A 36 -1.26 9.04 -2.85
CA GLY A 36 -1.87 7.79 -3.27
C GLY A 36 -2.00 6.78 -2.14
N ILE A 37 -0.93 6.54 -1.38
CA ILE A 37 -0.95 5.67 -0.20
C ILE A 37 -1.90 6.22 0.88
N ALA A 38 -1.84 7.52 1.19
CA ALA A 38 -2.73 8.11 2.19
C ALA A 38 -4.21 7.90 1.84
N ALA A 39 -4.58 8.10 0.57
CA ALA A 39 -5.95 7.87 0.12
C ALA A 39 -6.34 6.37 0.08
N LEU A 40 -5.38 5.48 -0.21
CA LEU A 40 -5.59 4.04 -0.18
C LEU A 40 -5.85 3.53 1.25
N PHE A 41 -5.19 4.13 2.25
CA PHE A 41 -5.28 3.74 3.66
C PHE A 41 -6.33 4.55 4.45
N ALA A 42 -7.04 5.48 3.81
CA ALA A 42 -7.95 6.41 4.49
C ALA A 42 -9.06 5.72 5.30
N ASP A 43 -9.60 4.60 4.80
CA ASP A 43 -10.67 3.82 5.48
C ASP A 43 -10.13 2.69 6.36
N TYR A 44 -8.82 2.71 6.64
CA TYR A 44 -8.16 1.68 7.42
C TYR A 44 -7.59 2.26 8.71
N SER A 45 -7.73 1.50 9.79
CA SER A 45 -7.17 1.85 11.09
C SER A 45 -5.88 1.08 11.32
N LEU A 46 -4.86 1.76 11.84
CA LEU A 46 -3.63 1.12 12.31
C LEU A 46 -3.95 0.20 13.48
N VAL A 47 -3.63 -1.09 13.35
CA VAL A 47 -3.87 -2.10 14.39
C VAL A 47 -2.60 -2.59 15.06
N GLY A 48 -1.43 -2.31 14.48
CA GLY A 48 -0.16 -2.69 15.09
C GLY A 48 1.05 -2.32 14.26
N ARG A 49 2.22 -2.42 14.90
CA ARG A 49 3.53 -2.31 14.28
C ARG A 49 4.30 -3.60 14.55
N VAL A 50 4.96 -4.14 13.54
CA VAL A 50 5.72 -5.39 13.65
C VAL A 50 7.12 -5.21 13.07
N GLU A 51 8.12 -5.75 13.77
CA GLU A 51 9.43 -5.98 13.19
C GLU A 51 9.31 -7.15 12.21
N ALA A 52 9.71 -6.94 10.96
CA ALA A 52 9.36 -7.89 9.90
C ALA A 52 10.61 -8.49 9.24
N ILE A 53 10.87 -9.76 9.55
CA ILE A 53 11.82 -10.60 8.82
C ILE A 53 11.29 -10.80 7.40
N GLY A 54 12.07 -10.39 6.39
CA GLY A 54 11.70 -10.52 4.97
C GLY A 54 10.90 -9.35 4.40
N ALA A 55 10.59 -8.31 5.19
CA ALA A 55 10.04 -7.07 4.65
C ALA A 55 11.15 -6.19 4.03
N PRO A 56 10.80 -5.31 3.07
CA PRO A 56 11.77 -4.42 2.43
C PRO A 56 12.28 -3.27 3.33
N ALA A 57 11.75 -3.16 4.55
CA ALA A 57 12.14 -2.21 5.58
C ALA A 57 12.05 -2.85 6.98
N GLY A 58 12.72 -2.24 7.97
CA GLY A 58 12.82 -2.78 9.33
C GLY A 58 11.54 -2.69 10.17
N GLU A 59 10.60 -1.83 9.78
CA GLU A 59 9.29 -1.67 10.43
C GLU A 59 8.17 -1.85 9.41
N VAL A 60 7.15 -2.62 9.80
CA VAL A 60 5.90 -2.81 9.05
C VAL A 60 4.73 -2.38 9.93
N MET A 61 3.89 -1.53 9.39
CA MET A 61 2.63 -1.14 10.00
C MET A 61 1.49 -1.96 9.41
N ALA A 62 0.64 -2.50 10.28
CA ALA A 62 -0.53 -3.30 9.91
C ALA A 62 -1.81 -2.51 10.08
N PHE A 63 -2.66 -2.53 9.06
CA PHE A 63 -3.89 -1.75 8.98
C PHE A 63 -5.08 -2.65 8.66
N ARG A 64 -6.16 -2.53 9.43
CA ARG A 64 -7.40 -3.27 9.19
C ARG A 64 -8.45 -2.31 8.64
N PRO A 65 -9.28 -2.72 7.67
CA PRO A 65 -10.37 -1.88 7.20
C PRO A 65 -11.36 -1.63 8.35
N ALA A 66 -11.90 -0.42 8.42
CA ALA A 66 -12.89 -0.05 9.43
C ALA A 66 -14.17 -0.89 9.30
N ASN A 67 -14.62 -1.14 8.05
CA ASN A 67 -15.70 -2.09 7.76
C ASN A 67 -15.20 -3.23 6.85
N PRO A 68 -15.67 -4.48 7.04
CA PRO A 68 -15.31 -5.59 6.16
C PRO A 68 -15.67 -5.39 4.68
N SER A 69 -16.62 -4.51 4.37
CA SER A 69 -16.98 -4.11 2.99
C SER A 69 -15.91 -3.27 2.30
N ASP A 70 -15.03 -2.61 3.06
CA ASP A 70 -14.04 -1.64 2.54
C ASP A 70 -12.75 -2.33 2.08
N ARG A 71 -12.79 -3.67 2.00
CA ARG A 71 -11.72 -4.53 1.51
C ARG A 71 -11.47 -4.41 0.01
N SER A 72 -12.38 -3.78 -0.74
CA SER A 72 -12.27 -3.62 -2.19
C SER A 72 -10.99 -2.89 -2.65
N THR A 73 -10.34 -2.18 -1.74
CA THR A 73 -9.04 -1.52 -1.93
C THR A 73 -7.87 -2.51 -1.96
N MET A 74 -7.97 -3.63 -1.25
CA MET A 74 -7.00 -4.73 -1.35
C MET A 74 -7.03 -5.39 -2.71
N ASP A 75 -8.19 -5.48 -3.37
CA ASP A 75 -8.29 -6.08 -4.71
C ASP A 75 -7.51 -5.30 -5.80
N ALA A 76 -7.11 -4.06 -5.50
CA ALA A 76 -6.30 -3.24 -6.39
C ALA A 76 -4.81 -3.63 -6.41
N ILE A 77 -4.38 -4.45 -5.45
CA ILE A 77 -3.00 -4.89 -5.30
C ILE A 77 -3.02 -6.43 -5.26
N PRO A 78 -2.05 -7.12 -5.88
CA PRO A 78 -1.94 -8.56 -5.69
C PRO A 78 -1.53 -8.93 -4.25
N PRO A 79 -2.17 -9.94 -3.62
CA PRO A 79 -1.89 -10.32 -2.24
C PRO A 79 -0.51 -10.98 -2.08
N HIS A 80 -0.03 -11.01 -0.84
CA HIS A 80 1.19 -11.70 -0.38
C HIS A 80 2.50 -11.27 -1.05
N ARG A 81 2.50 -10.13 -1.73
CA ARG A 81 3.68 -9.59 -2.39
C ARG A 81 3.87 -8.11 -2.08
N TRP A 82 5.13 -7.73 -1.85
CA TRP A 82 5.50 -6.34 -1.65
C TRP A 82 5.58 -5.59 -2.98
N PHE A 83 4.83 -4.49 -3.08
CA PHE A 83 4.89 -3.54 -4.17
C PHE A 83 5.49 -2.24 -3.70
N ARG A 84 6.54 -1.79 -4.38
CA ARG A 84 7.23 -0.53 -4.08
C ARG A 84 6.45 0.65 -4.66
N ALA A 85 6.05 1.58 -3.80
CA ALA A 85 5.39 2.83 -4.20
C ALA A 85 6.41 3.94 -4.53
N ASN A 86 7.52 3.99 -3.77
CA ASN A 86 8.69 4.81 -4.05
C ASN A 86 9.93 4.19 -3.38
N GLN A 87 11.08 4.86 -3.42
CA GLN A 87 12.34 4.33 -2.87
C GLN A 87 12.34 4.08 -1.34
N HIS A 88 11.28 4.48 -0.62
CA HIS A 88 11.15 4.38 0.83
C HIS A 88 9.81 3.79 1.31
N LEU A 89 8.89 3.45 0.41
CA LEU A 89 7.54 2.98 0.75
C LEU A 89 7.19 1.73 -0.05
N TRP A 90 6.67 0.73 0.65
CA TRP A 90 6.15 -0.50 0.06
C TRP A 90 4.83 -0.88 0.70
N VAL A 91 3.95 -1.46 -0.11
CA VAL A 91 2.63 -1.94 0.31
C VAL A 91 2.50 -3.44 0.01
N CYS A 92 1.79 -4.15 0.88
CA CYS A 92 1.41 -5.56 0.73
C CYS A 92 0.08 -5.78 1.44
N HIS A 93 -0.57 -6.92 1.24
CA HIS A 93 -1.68 -7.37 2.07
C HIS A 93 -1.80 -8.89 2.05
N ASP A 94 -2.49 -9.44 3.05
CA ASP A 94 -2.82 -10.87 3.14
C ASP A 94 -4.28 -11.18 2.77
N GLY A 95 -5.02 -10.18 2.28
CA GLY A 95 -6.45 -10.26 2.00
C GLY A 95 -7.35 -9.91 3.19
N SER A 96 -6.78 -9.68 4.36
CA SER A 96 -7.48 -9.22 5.57
C SER A 96 -6.91 -7.92 6.14
N VAL A 97 -5.61 -7.69 5.99
CA VAL A 97 -4.85 -6.57 6.55
C VAL A 97 -3.98 -5.96 5.47
N LEU A 98 -3.99 -4.63 5.36
CA LEU A 98 -3.03 -3.86 4.58
C LEU A 98 -1.74 -3.67 5.38
N LEU A 99 -0.60 -3.88 4.73
CA LEU A 99 0.73 -3.76 5.31
C LEU A 99 1.48 -2.61 4.63
N LEU A 100 2.08 -1.73 5.42
CA LEU A 100 2.89 -0.63 4.95
C LEU A 100 4.30 -0.74 5.55
N ALA A 101 5.29 -1.00 4.71
CA ALA A 101 6.70 -0.98 5.08
C ALA A 101 7.31 0.37 4.68
N HIS A 102 8.09 0.97 5.58
CA HIS A 102 8.73 2.26 5.31
C HIS A 102 10.14 2.37 5.89
N ARG A 103 10.99 3.16 5.24
CA ARG A 103 12.34 3.48 5.72
C ARG A 103 12.45 4.79 6.50
N PHE A 104 11.33 5.50 6.70
CA PHE A 104 11.31 6.78 7.41
C PHE A 104 10.63 6.65 8.78
N PRO A 105 11.24 7.08 9.90
CA PRO A 105 10.55 7.15 11.19
C PRO A 105 9.30 8.06 11.20
N LEU A 106 9.12 8.90 10.18
CA LEU A 106 8.10 9.95 10.11
C LEU A 106 6.73 9.50 9.60
N VAL A 107 6.60 8.36 8.91
CA VAL A 107 5.27 7.87 8.47
C VAL A 107 4.39 7.55 9.68
N SER A 108 5.01 7.06 10.76
CA SER A 108 4.37 6.83 12.07
C SER A 108 3.71 8.09 12.67
N ARG A 109 4.13 9.31 12.26
CA ARG A 109 3.53 10.59 12.70
C ARG A 109 2.36 11.06 11.82
N MET A 110 2.34 10.72 10.53
CA MET A 110 1.28 11.17 9.60
C MET A 110 0.02 10.30 9.64
N LEU A 111 0.13 9.06 10.13
CA LEU A 111 -0.97 8.10 10.19
C LEU A 111 -1.52 7.89 11.62
N GLY A 112 -1.15 8.77 12.55
CA GLY A 112 -1.43 8.63 13.99
C GLY A 112 -2.00 9.90 14.65
N SER A 113 -2.61 10.80 13.88
CA SER A 113 -3.28 12.01 14.39
C SER A 113 -4.72 12.07 13.92
#